data_AF-A0A970JDX2-F1
#
_entry.id   AF-A0A970JDX2-F1
#
_cell.length_a   1.000
_cell.length_b   1.000
_cell.length_c   1.000
_cell.angle_alpha   90.00
_cell.angle_beta   90.00
_cell.angle_gamma   90.00
#
_symmetry.space_group_name_H-M   'P 1'
#
loop_
_entity.id
_entity.type
_entity.pdbx_description
1 polymer ?
#
loop_
_entity_poly.entity_id
_entity_poly.type
_entity_poly.pdbx_seq_one_letter_code
_entity_poly.pdbx_strand_id
1 'polypeptide(L)'
;MVISTINYLRGYLVIEVQGPFLERFINMAIKRNIYLWDIKKVGNSRMILKISTKGFKNLKGISRKAHVKIKILKKEGLPLILYRYRKRKAFFVCVFVIALLILFLSRFIWAIEVSGNERVSVEHIKEVLSSCGLKVGVVKYSIDQNKLKNEALIQLDELSWLWVDIKGTTAYVKVKERDEAPPVLSEDDPCNIVSTKDGIIQNMIVRSGQSLVKVGDTVTRGQLLVSGIVQSQNQEVGEIRRVHA
;
A
#
# COMPACT_ATOMS: atom_id res chain seq x y z
N MET A 1 22.21 -25.61 -8.09
CA MET A 1 21.45 -24.89 -9.15
C MET A 1 22.14 -23.65 -9.70
N VAL A 2 22.80 -22.82 -8.87
CA VAL A 2 23.41 -21.52 -9.28
C VAL A 2 24.43 -21.62 -10.43
N ILE A 3 25.27 -22.66 -10.45
CA ILE A 3 26.30 -22.86 -11.49
C ILE A 3 25.69 -23.15 -12.87
N SER A 4 24.53 -23.81 -12.91
CA SER A 4 23.80 -24.10 -14.15
C SER A 4 23.28 -22.80 -14.80
N THR A 5 22.71 -21.91 -13.99
CA THR A 5 22.16 -20.63 -14.42
C THR A 5 23.25 -19.69 -14.95
N ILE A 6 24.40 -19.62 -14.28
CA ILE A 6 25.56 -18.82 -14.71
C ILE A 6 26.12 -19.35 -16.04
N ASN A 7 26.17 -20.67 -16.21
CA ASN A 7 26.62 -21.30 -17.46
C ASN A 7 25.62 -21.08 -18.60
N TYR A 8 24.31 -21.00 -18.31
CA TYR A 8 23.28 -20.62 -19.28
C TYR A 8 23.40 -19.15 -19.70
N LEU A 9 23.69 -18.24 -18.75
CA LEU A 9 23.93 -16.82 -19.01
C LEU A 9 25.16 -16.58 -19.90
N ARG A 10 26.23 -17.36 -19.71
CA ARG A 10 27.47 -17.26 -20.50
C ARG A 10 27.41 -18.00 -21.85
N GLY A 11 26.40 -18.85 -22.04
CA GLY A 11 26.28 -19.74 -23.19
C GLY A 11 27.25 -20.91 -23.15
N TYR A 12 26.77 -22.08 -23.57
CA TYR A 12 27.54 -23.31 -23.62
C TYR A 12 27.35 -24.06 -24.94
N LEU A 13 28.30 -24.93 -25.24
CA LEU A 13 28.38 -25.73 -26.44
C LEU A 13 28.37 -27.19 -26.02
N VAL A 14 27.56 -28.00 -26.69
CA VAL A 14 27.64 -29.46 -26.61
C VAL A 14 28.57 -29.90 -27.73
N ILE A 15 29.70 -30.48 -27.36
CA ILE A 15 30.69 -30.96 -28.32
C ILE A 15 30.84 -32.47 -28.23
N GLU A 16 31.04 -33.08 -29.39
CA GLU A 16 31.46 -34.46 -29.54
C GLU A 16 32.95 -34.48 -29.85
N VAL A 17 33.67 -35.33 -29.14
CA VAL A 17 35.12 -35.44 -29.15
C VAL A 17 35.47 -36.87 -29.55
N GLN A 18 36.22 -37.03 -30.64
CA GLN A 18 36.58 -38.33 -31.21
C GLN A 18 38.11 -38.46 -31.37
N GLY A 19 38.72 -39.48 -30.75
CA GLY A 19 40.17 -39.72 -30.88
C GLY A 19 40.71 -40.81 -29.96
N PRO A 20 41.98 -41.22 -30.16
CA PRO A 20 42.55 -42.41 -29.50
C PRO A 20 42.92 -42.23 -28.01
N PHE A 21 42.82 -41.03 -27.42
CA PHE A 21 43.14 -40.81 -25.99
C PHE A 21 42.29 -39.69 -25.37
N LEU A 22 41.04 -40.00 -25.03
CA LEU A 22 40.07 -39.02 -24.51
C LEU A 22 40.45 -38.48 -23.12
N GLU A 23 41.11 -39.28 -22.29
CA GLU A 23 41.51 -38.89 -20.93
C GLU A 23 42.63 -37.84 -20.93
N ARG A 24 43.60 -37.99 -21.84
CA ARG A 24 44.65 -36.99 -22.06
C ARG A 24 44.07 -35.63 -22.45
N PHE A 25 43.02 -35.65 -23.28
CA PHE A 25 42.31 -34.43 -23.66
C PHE A 25 41.62 -33.75 -22.47
N ILE A 26 40.93 -34.49 -21.61
CA ILE A 26 40.30 -33.96 -20.39
C ILE A 26 41.37 -33.34 -19.47
N ASN A 27 42.46 -34.06 -19.22
CA ASN A 27 43.53 -33.59 -18.35
C ASN A 27 44.17 -32.29 -18.86
N MET A 28 44.37 -32.17 -20.17
CA MET A 28 44.87 -30.93 -20.78
C MET A 28 43.86 -29.78 -20.70
N ALA A 29 42.56 -30.06 -20.79
CA ALA A 29 41.52 -29.05 -20.64
C ALA A 29 41.43 -28.53 -19.20
N ILE A 30 41.46 -29.43 -18.20
CA ILE A 30 41.47 -29.09 -16.78
C ILE A 30 42.72 -28.28 -16.43
N LYS A 31 43.91 -28.69 -16.92
CA LYS A 31 45.17 -27.96 -16.70
C LYS A 31 45.16 -26.53 -17.25
N ARG A 32 44.34 -26.25 -18.28
CA ARG A 32 44.13 -24.90 -18.82
C ARG A 32 42.94 -24.16 -18.19
N ASN A 33 42.44 -24.66 -17.07
CA ASN A 33 41.31 -24.11 -16.34
C ASN A 33 40.03 -24.00 -17.20
N ILE A 34 39.88 -24.95 -18.14
CA ILE A 34 38.68 -25.04 -18.98
C ILE A 34 37.70 -25.97 -18.28
N TYR A 35 36.62 -25.39 -17.77
CA TYR A 35 35.56 -26.15 -17.13
C TYR A 35 34.78 -26.96 -18.17
N LEU A 36 34.81 -28.28 -18.03
CA LEU A 36 34.04 -29.26 -18.79
C LEU A 36 33.01 -29.89 -17.85
N TRP A 37 31.78 -30.06 -18.29
CA TRP A 37 30.73 -30.68 -17.48
C TRP A 37 29.85 -31.63 -18.28
N ASP A 38 29.09 -32.47 -17.59
CA ASP A 38 28.18 -33.46 -18.17
C ASP A 38 28.88 -34.33 -19.23
N ILE A 39 30.00 -34.92 -18.83
CA ILE A 39 30.84 -35.77 -19.67
C ILE A 39 30.18 -37.14 -19.81
N LYS A 40 29.86 -37.53 -21.04
CA LYS A 40 29.28 -38.84 -21.39
C LYS A 40 30.18 -39.55 -22.37
N LYS A 41 30.74 -40.70 -21.98
CA LYS A 41 31.48 -41.58 -22.89
C LYS A 41 30.48 -42.32 -23.79
N VAL A 42 30.70 -42.31 -25.11
CA VAL A 42 29.88 -43.00 -26.11
C VAL A 42 30.81 -43.97 -26.85
N GLY A 43 31.06 -45.13 -26.24
CA GLY A 43 32.04 -46.13 -26.71
C GLY A 43 33.50 -45.78 -26.40
N ASN A 44 34.44 -46.50 -27.00
CA ASN A 44 35.87 -46.42 -26.64
C ASN A 44 36.59 -45.18 -27.20
N SER A 45 36.12 -44.63 -28.32
CA SER A 45 36.82 -43.55 -29.05
C SER A 45 35.99 -42.28 -29.22
N ARG A 46 34.82 -42.18 -28.56
CA ARG A 46 33.96 -40.98 -28.64
C ARG A 46 33.43 -40.56 -27.27
N MET A 47 33.30 -39.25 -27.08
CA MET A 47 32.77 -38.65 -25.85
C MET A 47 31.99 -37.38 -26.18
N ILE A 48 30.88 -37.19 -25.49
CA ILE A 48 30.07 -35.98 -25.54
C ILE A 48 30.30 -35.21 -24.25
N LEU A 49 30.55 -33.92 -24.34
CA LEU A 49 30.71 -33.08 -23.16
C LEU A 49 30.22 -31.66 -23.42
N LYS A 50 29.92 -30.95 -22.34
CA LYS A 50 29.51 -29.55 -22.38
C LYS A 50 30.68 -28.66 -21.98
N ILE A 51 30.83 -27.55 -22.71
CA ILE A 51 31.89 -26.56 -22.50
C ILE A 51 31.34 -25.15 -22.64
N SER A 52 31.91 -24.19 -21.93
CA SER A 52 31.57 -22.77 -22.11
C SER A 52 32.00 -22.25 -23.49
N THR A 53 31.28 -21.26 -24.03
CA THR A 53 31.62 -20.60 -25.30
C THR A 53 33.03 -19.99 -25.30
N LYS A 54 33.47 -19.40 -24.18
CA LYS A 54 34.84 -18.89 -23.99
C LYS A 54 35.87 -20.02 -23.97
N GLY A 55 35.58 -21.11 -23.25
CA GLY A 55 36.46 -22.28 -23.17
C GLY A 55 36.71 -22.95 -24.52
N PHE A 56 35.68 -22.99 -25.39
CA PHE A 56 35.81 -23.58 -26.73
C PHE A 56 36.84 -22.87 -27.62
N LYS A 57 37.01 -21.54 -27.51
CA LYS A 57 38.05 -20.82 -28.27
C LYS A 57 39.45 -21.32 -27.93
N ASN A 58 39.70 -21.60 -26.64
CA ASN A 58 40.99 -22.08 -26.15
C ASN A 58 41.20 -23.58 -26.40
N LEU A 59 40.13 -24.31 -26.70
CA LEU A 59 40.13 -25.76 -26.94
C LEU A 59 40.77 -26.15 -28.28
N LYS A 60 40.75 -25.27 -29.29
CA LYS A 60 41.39 -25.50 -30.61
C LYS A 60 42.88 -25.82 -30.50
N GLY A 61 43.58 -25.22 -29.53
CA GLY A 61 45.00 -25.50 -29.29
C GLY A 61 45.24 -26.86 -28.64
N ILE A 62 44.30 -27.34 -27.83
CA ILE A 62 44.39 -28.64 -27.15
C ILE A 62 44.06 -29.77 -28.12
N SER A 63 43.04 -29.59 -28.97
CA SER A 63 42.59 -30.62 -29.92
C SER A 63 43.69 -31.04 -30.89
N ARG A 64 44.51 -30.07 -31.34
CA ARG A 64 45.68 -30.33 -32.19
C ARG A 64 46.75 -31.14 -31.48
N LYS A 65 47.06 -30.82 -30.22
CA LYS A 65 48.09 -31.52 -29.42
C LYS A 65 47.66 -32.92 -28.98
N ALA A 66 46.36 -33.14 -28.79
CA ALA A 66 45.81 -34.42 -28.38
C ALA A 66 45.48 -35.35 -29.57
N HIS A 67 45.62 -34.89 -30.83
CA HIS A 67 45.18 -35.60 -32.04
C HIS A 67 43.71 -36.03 -32.00
N VAL A 68 42.84 -35.12 -31.55
CA VAL A 68 41.41 -35.38 -31.36
C VAL A 68 40.57 -34.51 -32.29
N LYS A 69 39.58 -35.12 -32.94
CA LYS A 69 38.58 -34.41 -33.77
C LYS A 69 37.43 -33.94 -32.87
N ILE A 70 37.04 -32.67 -33.02
CA ILE A 70 35.96 -32.06 -32.25
C ILE A 70 34.84 -31.65 -33.22
N LYS A 71 33.62 -32.11 -32.96
CA LYS A 71 32.40 -31.75 -33.69
C LYS A 71 31.44 -31.02 -32.75
N ILE A 72 30.86 -29.92 -33.20
CA ILE A 72 29.86 -29.19 -32.40
C ILE A 72 28.49 -29.81 -32.69
N LEU A 73 27.84 -30.37 -31.68
CA LEU A 73 26.50 -30.97 -31.82
C LEU A 73 25.39 -29.93 -31.64
N LYS A 74 25.47 -29.12 -30.57
CA LYS A 74 24.47 -28.08 -30.26
C LYS A 74 25.14 -26.83 -29.69
N LYS A 75 24.56 -25.67 -29.99
CA LYS A 75 24.94 -24.38 -29.40
C LYS A 75 23.75 -23.88 -28.59
N GLU A 76 23.90 -23.75 -27.28
CA GLU A 76 22.81 -23.46 -26.35
C GLU A 76 23.17 -22.26 -25.44
N GLY A 77 22.20 -21.38 -25.18
CA GLY A 77 22.31 -20.33 -24.16
C GLY A 77 22.00 -18.90 -24.60
N LEU A 78 21.93 -18.01 -23.60
CA LEU A 78 21.53 -16.60 -23.72
C LEU A 78 22.26 -15.78 -24.79
N PRO A 79 23.60 -15.85 -24.96
CA PRO A 79 24.29 -15.05 -25.97
C PRO A 79 23.92 -15.46 -27.41
N LEU A 80 23.44 -16.69 -27.64
CA LEU A 80 22.97 -17.11 -28.95
C LEU A 80 21.58 -16.56 -29.26
N ILE A 81 20.70 -16.50 -28.24
CA ILE A 81 19.39 -15.85 -28.32
C ILE A 81 19.56 -14.34 -28.53
N LEU A 82 20.39 -13.68 -27.72
CA LEU A 82 20.73 -12.26 -27.88
C LEU A 82 21.34 -11.95 -29.25
N TYR A 83 22.19 -12.83 -29.80
CA TYR A 83 22.74 -12.64 -31.14
C TYR A 83 21.69 -12.86 -32.25
N ARG A 84 20.81 -13.86 -32.12
CA ARG A 84 19.70 -14.13 -33.05
C ARG A 84 18.66 -13.01 -33.05
N TYR A 85 18.41 -12.38 -31.90
CA TYR A 85 17.50 -11.24 -31.75
C TYR A 85 18.18 -9.87 -31.83
N ARG A 86 19.50 -9.80 -32.10
CA ARG A 86 20.26 -8.54 -32.19
C ARG A 86 19.75 -7.59 -33.28
N LYS A 87 19.12 -8.11 -34.34
CA LYS A 87 18.47 -7.30 -35.39
C LYS A 87 17.11 -6.73 -34.95
N ARG A 88 16.49 -7.28 -33.90
CA ARG A 88 15.24 -6.77 -33.30
C ARG A 88 15.54 -5.88 -32.09
N LYS A 89 16.47 -4.92 -32.23
CA LYS A 89 16.74 -3.90 -31.19
C LYS A 89 15.46 -3.16 -30.78
N ALA A 90 14.57 -2.94 -31.76
CA ALA A 90 13.26 -2.34 -31.54
C ALA A 90 12.43 -3.08 -30.49
N PHE A 91 12.52 -4.41 -30.39
CA PHE A 91 11.78 -5.18 -29.40
C PHE A 91 12.24 -4.86 -27.97
N PHE A 92 13.56 -4.88 -27.72
CA PHE A 92 14.11 -4.53 -26.42
C PHE A 92 13.88 -3.07 -26.05
N VAL A 93 13.97 -2.16 -27.03
CA VAL A 93 13.64 -0.74 -26.83
C VAL A 93 12.17 -0.58 -26.46
N CYS A 94 11.23 -1.24 -27.15
CA CYS A 94 9.82 -1.20 -26.80
C CYS A 94 9.56 -1.74 -25.38
N VAL A 95 10.15 -2.87 -25.01
CA VAL A 95 9.99 -3.41 -23.64
C VAL A 95 10.50 -2.42 -22.61
N PHE A 96 11.65 -1.78 -22.86
CA PHE A 96 12.20 -0.77 -21.96
C PHE A 96 11.31 0.47 -21.86
N VAL A 97 10.79 0.97 -22.99
CA VAL A 97 9.87 2.12 -23.03
C VAL A 97 8.56 1.79 -22.32
N ILE A 98 7.98 0.61 -22.53
CA ILE A 98 6.78 0.15 -21.84
C ILE A 98 7.01 0.07 -20.33
N ALA A 99 8.17 -0.47 -19.90
CA ALA A 99 8.52 -0.52 -18.49
C ALA A 99 8.63 0.90 -17.87
N LEU A 100 9.28 1.84 -18.56
CA LEU A 100 9.32 3.24 -18.14
C LEU A 100 7.93 3.88 -18.08
N LEU A 101 7.07 3.60 -19.06
CA LEU A 101 5.71 4.10 -19.11
C LEU A 101 4.88 3.60 -17.92
N ILE A 102 4.97 2.30 -17.60
CA ILE A 102 4.29 1.71 -16.44
C ILE A 102 4.77 2.37 -15.14
N LEU A 103 6.09 2.56 -14.98
CA LEU A 103 6.65 3.23 -13.80
C LEU A 103 6.20 4.69 -13.70
N PHE A 104 6.06 5.38 -14.82
CA PHE A 104 5.54 6.74 -14.88
C PHE A 104 4.05 6.79 -14.49
N LEU A 105 3.22 5.93 -15.09
CA LEU A 105 1.78 5.83 -14.83
C LEU A 105 1.48 5.42 -13.37
N SER A 106 2.31 4.57 -12.76
CA SER A 106 2.20 4.13 -11.36
C SER A 106 2.43 5.25 -10.32
N ARG A 107 2.86 6.45 -10.76
CA ARG A 107 3.00 7.61 -9.88
C ARG A 107 1.71 8.42 -9.72
N PHE A 108 0.72 8.18 -10.57
CA PHE A 108 -0.53 8.93 -10.58
C PHE A 108 -1.65 8.21 -9.84
N ILE A 109 -2.61 8.99 -9.34
CA ILE A 109 -3.86 8.49 -8.78
C ILE A 109 -4.86 8.30 -9.92
N TRP A 110 -5.37 7.09 -10.07
CA TRP A 110 -6.29 6.70 -11.15
C TRP A 110 -7.73 6.52 -10.66
N ALA A 111 -7.91 6.20 -9.38
CA ALA A 111 -9.21 5.98 -8.78
C ALA A 111 -9.25 6.61 -7.38
N ILE A 112 -10.43 7.14 -7.03
CA ILE A 112 -10.75 7.66 -5.71
C ILE A 112 -11.99 6.91 -5.24
N GLU A 113 -11.83 6.12 -4.19
CA GLU A 113 -12.88 5.35 -3.54
C GLU A 113 -13.24 6.03 -2.23
N VAL A 114 -14.53 6.34 -2.05
CA VAL A 114 -15.06 6.97 -0.84
C VAL A 114 -15.89 5.93 -0.09
N SER A 115 -15.76 5.89 1.23
CA SER A 115 -16.51 4.96 2.10
C SER A 115 -16.86 5.61 3.44
N GLY A 116 -17.96 5.18 4.05
CA GLY A 116 -18.44 5.70 5.33
C GLY A 116 -19.38 6.90 5.23
N ASN A 117 -19.85 7.20 4.02
CA ASN A 117 -20.91 8.17 3.78
C ASN A 117 -22.27 7.46 3.73
N GLU A 118 -23.26 8.02 4.42
CA GLU A 118 -24.65 7.55 4.48
C GLU A 118 -25.61 8.66 4.04
N ARG A 119 -25.43 9.88 4.56
CA ARG A 119 -26.23 11.08 4.23
C ARG A 119 -25.56 11.92 3.14
N VAL A 120 -24.23 12.02 3.15
CA VAL A 120 -23.47 12.86 2.19
C VAL A 120 -23.23 12.10 0.88
N SER A 121 -23.46 12.73 -0.26
CA SER A 121 -23.24 12.10 -1.57
C SER A 121 -21.74 11.92 -1.89
N VAL A 122 -21.42 10.81 -2.58
CA VAL A 122 -20.04 10.51 -2.98
C VAL A 122 -19.51 11.56 -3.95
N GLU A 123 -20.37 12.06 -4.84
CA GLU A 123 -20.06 13.07 -5.84
C GLU A 123 -19.66 14.38 -5.18
N HIS A 124 -20.41 14.82 -4.17
CA HIS A 124 -20.11 16.06 -3.44
C HIS A 124 -18.76 15.97 -2.72
N ILE A 125 -18.49 14.86 -2.03
CA ILE A 125 -17.20 14.62 -1.38
C ILE A 125 -16.06 14.64 -2.41
N LYS A 126 -16.25 14.01 -3.58
CA LYS A 126 -15.23 14.00 -4.65
C LYS A 126 -14.98 15.39 -5.24
N GLU A 127 -16.02 16.21 -5.39
CA GLU A 127 -15.89 17.59 -5.88
C GLU A 127 -15.07 18.44 -4.93
N VAL A 128 -15.37 18.39 -3.62
CA VAL A 128 -14.62 19.10 -2.59
C VAL A 128 -13.17 18.58 -2.48
N LEU A 129 -12.96 17.27 -2.54
CA LEU A 129 -11.60 16.71 -2.56
C LEU A 129 -10.83 17.16 -3.80
N SER A 130 -11.50 17.28 -4.94
CA SER A 130 -10.90 17.80 -6.17
C SER A 130 -10.52 19.28 -6.05
N SER A 131 -11.30 20.11 -5.35
CA SER A 131 -10.96 21.53 -5.11
C SER A 131 -9.74 21.66 -4.19
N CYS A 132 -9.61 20.75 -3.22
CA CYS A 132 -8.48 20.68 -2.28
C CYS A 132 -7.23 19.99 -2.85
N GLY A 133 -7.26 19.54 -4.11
CA GLY A 133 -6.09 18.99 -4.83
C GLY A 133 -5.99 17.47 -4.90
N LEU A 134 -6.97 16.71 -4.38
CA LEU A 134 -7.08 15.27 -4.57
C LEU A 134 -8.02 14.95 -5.74
N LYS A 135 -7.44 14.77 -6.93
CA LYS A 135 -8.17 14.46 -8.18
C LYS A 135 -7.60 13.21 -8.87
N VAL A 136 -8.39 12.62 -9.76
CA VAL A 136 -7.86 11.64 -10.72
C VAL A 136 -6.84 12.33 -11.63
N GLY A 137 -5.65 11.74 -11.75
CA GLY A 137 -4.54 12.24 -12.57
C GLY A 137 -3.50 13.08 -11.82
N VAL A 138 -3.60 13.27 -10.50
CA VAL A 138 -2.54 13.97 -9.73
C VAL A 138 -1.42 12.99 -9.32
N VAL A 139 -0.22 13.54 -9.14
CA VAL A 139 0.95 12.78 -8.69
C VAL A 139 0.81 12.48 -7.19
N LYS A 140 0.96 11.22 -6.79
CA LYS A 140 0.78 10.79 -5.40
C LYS A 140 1.67 11.53 -4.38
N TYR A 141 2.84 11.99 -4.80
CA TYR A 141 3.82 12.67 -3.96
C TYR A 141 3.57 14.17 -3.78
N SER A 142 2.73 14.80 -4.61
CA SER A 142 2.43 16.23 -4.48
C SER A 142 1.33 16.52 -3.47
N ILE A 143 0.67 15.49 -2.92
CA ILE A 143 -0.48 15.63 -2.03
C ILE A 143 0.00 15.66 -0.59
N ASP A 144 -0.20 16.80 0.07
CA ASP A 144 -0.05 16.94 1.51
C ASP A 144 -1.36 16.49 2.19
N GLN A 145 -1.35 15.28 2.75
CA GLN A 145 -2.53 14.68 3.36
C GLN A 145 -3.10 15.50 4.52
N ASN A 146 -2.24 16.19 5.28
CA ASN A 146 -2.68 16.97 6.44
C ASN A 146 -3.39 18.25 5.99
N LYS A 147 -2.83 18.95 5.01
CA LYS A 147 -3.46 20.15 4.44
C LYS A 147 -4.78 19.81 3.75
N LEU A 148 -4.76 18.77 2.90
CA LEU A 148 -5.94 18.27 2.21
C LEU A 148 -7.06 17.95 3.20
N LYS A 149 -6.76 17.23 4.28
CA LYS A 149 -7.75 16.87 5.29
C LYS A 149 -8.36 18.10 5.96
N ASN A 150 -7.52 19.06 6.37
CA ASN A 150 -7.99 20.25 7.07
C ASN A 150 -8.87 21.13 6.17
N GLU A 151 -8.45 21.37 4.93
CA GLU A 151 -9.23 22.14 3.96
C GLU A 151 -10.55 21.45 3.60
N ALA A 152 -10.52 20.13 3.41
CA ALA A 152 -11.73 19.36 3.12
C ALA A 152 -12.74 19.38 4.28
N LEU A 153 -12.27 19.27 5.54
CA LEU A 153 -13.15 19.33 6.73
C LEU A 153 -13.75 20.73 6.96
N ILE A 154 -13.09 21.80 6.49
CA ILE A 154 -13.65 23.16 6.54
C ILE A 154 -14.78 23.32 5.51
N GLN A 155 -14.65 22.71 4.33
CA GLN A 155 -15.67 22.80 3.27
C GLN A 155 -16.84 21.83 3.49
N LEU A 156 -16.59 20.67 4.11
CA LEU A 156 -17.57 19.64 4.42
C LEU A 156 -17.94 19.66 5.91
N ASP A 157 -18.77 20.62 6.32
CA ASP A 157 -19.17 20.75 7.73
C ASP A 157 -20.00 19.55 8.23
N GLU A 158 -20.60 18.80 7.30
CA GLU A 158 -21.34 17.56 7.57
C GLU A 158 -20.43 16.41 8.03
N LEU A 159 -19.11 16.52 7.88
CA LEU A 159 -18.15 15.50 8.30
C LEU A 159 -17.55 15.83 9.67
N SER A 160 -17.43 14.80 10.51
CA SER A 160 -16.70 14.86 11.78
C SER A 160 -15.24 14.42 11.63
N TRP A 161 -14.97 13.53 10.68
CA TRP A 161 -13.63 12.99 10.45
C TRP A 161 -13.44 12.56 8.99
N LEU A 162 -12.22 12.75 8.50
CA LEU A 162 -11.79 12.37 7.17
C LEU A 162 -10.39 11.78 7.22
N TRP A 163 -10.18 10.66 6.53
CA TRP A 163 -8.91 9.97 6.41
C TRP A 163 -8.66 9.55 4.96
N VAL A 164 -7.45 9.83 4.48
CA VAL A 164 -7.02 9.54 3.12
C VAL A 164 -5.83 8.58 3.18
N ASP A 165 -5.95 7.46 2.48
CA ASP A 165 -4.91 6.44 2.36
C ASP A 165 -4.66 6.12 0.89
N ILE A 166 -3.39 6.19 0.48
CA ILE A 166 -3.01 6.00 -0.92
C ILE A 166 -2.32 4.64 -1.04
N LYS A 167 -3.02 3.67 -1.64
CA LYS A 167 -2.48 2.32 -1.91
C LYS A 167 -2.31 2.13 -3.40
N GLY A 168 -1.06 2.02 -3.84
CA GLY A 168 -0.72 1.86 -5.25
C GLY A 168 -1.12 3.07 -6.09
N THR A 169 -2.14 2.89 -6.93
CA THR A 169 -2.71 3.90 -7.84
C THR A 169 -4.10 4.38 -7.41
N THR A 170 -4.61 3.91 -6.27
CA THR A 170 -5.95 4.23 -5.78
C THR A 170 -5.87 4.98 -4.45
N ALA A 171 -6.65 6.05 -4.32
CA ALA A 171 -6.84 6.78 -3.07
C ALA A 171 -8.13 6.31 -2.40
N TYR A 172 -8.01 5.82 -1.17
CA TYR A 172 -9.11 5.40 -0.32
C TYR A 172 -9.41 6.51 0.67
N VAL A 173 -10.62 7.04 0.60
CA VAL A 173 -11.10 8.09 1.47
C VAL A 173 -12.15 7.49 2.39
N LYS A 174 -11.86 7.49 3.68
CA LYS A 174 -12.82 7.11 4.72
C LYS A 174 -13.33 8.38 5.38
N VAL A 175 -14.64 8.51 5.41
CA VAL A 175 -15.31 9.63 6.07
C VAL A 175 -16.16 9.12 7.22
N LYS A 176 -16.35 9.97 8.22
CA LYS A 176 -17.37 9.81 9.24
C LYS A 176 -18.21 11.08 9.27
N GLU A 177 -19.51 10.92 9.15
CA GLU A 177 -20.47 12.02 9.23
C GLU A 177 -20.54 12.54 10.67
N ARG A 178 -20.99 13.79 10.81
CA ARG A 178 -21.19 14.44 12.10
C ARG A 178 -22.56 14.06 12.63
N ASP A 179 -22.60 13.59 13.88
CA ASP A 179 -23.85 13.37 14.59
C ASP A 179 -24.53 14.72 14.84
N GLU A 180 -25.86 14.79 14.70
CA GLU A 180 -26.61 16.00 15.02
C GLU A 180 -26.38 16.40 16.47
N ALA A 181 -25.97 17.65 16.68
CA ALA A 181 -25.86 18.20 18.01
C ALA A 181 -27.25 18.15 18.67
N PRO A 182 -27.34 17.78 19.97
CA PRO A 182 -28.61 17.90 20.68
C PRO A 182 -29.10 19.35 20.56
N PRO A 183 -30.42 19.56 20.44
CA PRO A 183 -30.97 20.90 20.28
C PRO A 183 -30.49 21.77 21.43
N VAL A 184 -29.83 22.89 21.10
CA VAL A 184 -29.45 23.91 22.07
C VAL A 184 -30.76 24.54 22.54
N LEU A 185 -31.19 24.19 23.74
CA LEU A 185 -32.32 24.86 24.39
C LEU A 185 -31.90 26.31 24.68
N SER A 186 -32.78 27.26 24.37
CA SER A 186 -32.57 28.68 24.67
C SER A 186 -32.36 28.87 26.17
N GLU A 187 -31.23 29.43 26.58
CA GLU A 187 -30.94 29.76 27.99
C GLU A 187 -31.84 30.88 28.53
N ASP A 188 -32.57 31.58 27.66
CA ASP A 188 -33.40 32.74 28.01
C ASP A 188 -34.76 32.34 28.63
N ASP A 189 -35.22 31.12 28.42
CA ASP A 189 -36.51 30.67 28.93
C ASP A 189 -36.37 30.02 30.33
N PRO A 190 -37.09 30.49 31.36
CA PRO A 190 -37.01 29.88 32.67
C PRO A 190 -37.56 28.45 32.63
N CYS A 191 -36.68 27.49 32.89
CA CYS A 191 -36.99 26.07 32.84
C CYS A 191 -36.79 25.40 34.20
N ASN A 192 -37.40 24.23 34.34
CA ASN A 192 -37.30 23.38 35.53
C ASN A 192 -36.61 22.07 35.14
N ILE A 193 -35.79 21.52 36.05
CA ILE A 193 -35.21 20.18 35.85
C ILE A 193 -36.12 19.15 36.51
N VAL A 194 -36.63 18.20 35.71
CA VAL A 194 -37.48 17.09 36.15
C VAL A 194 -36.81 15.74 35.88
N SER A 195 -37.09 14.75 36.71
CA SER A 195 -36.53 13.41 36.51
C SER A 195 -37.16 12.68 35.33
N THR A 196 -36.35 12.15 34.41
CA THR A 196 -36.85 11.33 33.29
C THR A 196 -37.24 9.91 33.73
N LYS A 197 -36.68 9.39 34.84
CA LYS A 197 -36.86 8.01 35.33
C LYS A 197 -36.80 7.91 36.85
N ASP A 198 -37.29 6.81 37.41
CA ASP A 198 -37.11 6.53 38.85
C ASP A 198 -35.62 6.25 39.14
N GLY A 199 -35.08 6.78 40.23
CA GLY A 199 -33.66 6.62 40.56
C GLY A 199 -33.25 7.24 41.90
N ILE A 200 -31.98 7.09 42.26
CA ILE A 200 -31.38 7.69 43.46
C ILE A 200 -30.37 8.74 43.04
N ILE A 201 -30.41 9.92 43.66
CA ILE A 201 -29.49 11.02 43.35
C ILE A 201 -28.10 10.70 43.91
N GLN A 202 -27.15 10.38 43.04
CA GLN A 202 -25.77 10.08 43.45
C GLN A 202 -24.91 11.34 43.65
N ASN A 203 -25.14 12.37 42.83
CA ASN A 203 -24.42 13.64 42.90
C ASN A 203 -25.28 14.75 42.31
N MET A 204 -25.19 15.96 42.86
CA MET A 204 -25.95 17.12 42.42
C MET A 204 -25.15 18.41 42.63
N ILE A 205 -24.94 19.17 41.56
CA ILE A 205 -24.32 20.50 41.57
C ILE A 205 -25.26 21.43 40.79
N VAL A 206 -25.93 22.33 41.51
CA VAL A 206 -26.88 23.28 40.91
C VAL A 206 -26.18 24.63 40.76
N ARG A 207 -26.06 25.13 39.52
CA ARG A 207 -25.45 26.44 39.22
C ARG A 207 -26.46 27.58 39.25
N SER A 208 -27.67 27.33 38.76
CA SER A 208 -28.79 28.27 38.68
C SER A 208 -30.08 27.55 39.09
N GLY A 209 -30.98 28.23 39.79
CA GLY A 209 -32.22 27.63 40.30
C GLY A 209 -32.14 27.17 41.75
N GLN A 210 -33.28 26.70 42.27
CA GLN A 210 -33.43 26.24 43.64
C GLN A 210 -33.56 24.71 43.67
N SER A 211 -32.63 24.03 44.33
CA SER A 211 -32.70 22.58 44.53
C SER A 211 -33.82 22.21 45.50
N LEU A 212 -34.66 21.25 45.13
CA LEU A 212 -35.74 20.71 45.97
C LEU A 212 -35.43 19.32 46.54
N VAL A 213 -34.33 18.72 46.11
CA VAL A 213 -33.92 17.35 46.46
C VAL A 213 -32.45 17.33 46.88
N LYS A 214 -32.04 16.32 47.65
CA LYS A 214 -30.67 16.16 48.14
C LYS A 214 -30.03 14.90 47.60
N VAL A 215 -28.70 14.88 47.64
CA VAL A 215 -27.91 13.68 47.33
C VAL A 215 -28.32 12.57 48.31
N GLY A 216 -28.68 11.41 47.77
CA GLY A 216 -29.21 10.27 48.52
C GLY A 216 -30.73 10.11 48.49
N ASP A 217 -31.48 11.11 48.00
CA ASP A 217 -32.93 11.00 47.88
C ASP A 217 -33.33 10.07 46.72
N THR A 218 -34.39 9.28 46.93
CA THR A 218 -35.07 8.50 45.89
C THR A 218 -36.07 9.39 45.18
N VAL A 219 -35.97 9.48 43.86
CA VAL A 219 -36.86 10.29 43.02
C VAL A 219 -37.65 9.43 42.04
N THR A 220 -38.87 9.86 41.73
CA THR A 220 -39.74 9.22 40.75
C THR A 220 -39.72 9.95 39.40
N ARG A 221 -40.11 9.25 38.33
CA ARG A 221 -40.27 9.81 37.00
C ARG A 221 -41.26 10.98 37.02
N GLY A 222 -40.81 12.12 36.53
CA GLY A 222 -41.57 13.37 36.49
C GLY A 222 -41.41 14.24 37.75
N GLN A 223 -40.68 13.79 38.77
CA GLN A 223 -40.43 14.59 39.97
C GLN A 223 -39.56 15.81 39.67
N LEU A 224 -39.94 16.97 40.19
CA LEU A 224 -39.19 18.22 40.10
C LEU A 224 -37.94 18.15 40.98
N LEU A 225 -36.77 18.29 40.36
CA LEU A 225 -35.46 18.22 41.03
C LEU A 225 -34.93 19.62 41.34
N VAL A 226 -34.93 20.50 40.33
CA VAL A 226 -34.49 21.89 40.44
C VAL A 226 -35.57 22.80 39.88
N SER A 227 -35.98 23.80 40.67
CA SER A 227 -36.92 24.82 40.22
C SER A 227 -36.18 26.02 39.65
N GLY A 228 -36.61 26.48 38.48
CA GLY A 228 -36.21 27.75 37.88
C GLY A 228 -36.82 28.98 38.57
N ILE A 229 -37.60 28.79 39.64
CA ILE A 229 -38.19 29.87 40.42
C ILE A 229 -37.41 29.96 41.74
N VAL A 230 -36.60 31.01 41.90
CA VAL A 230 -35.83 31.26 43.13
C VAL A 230 -36.55 32.32 43.95
N GLN A 231 -36.98 31.97 45.16
CA GLN A 231 -37.53 32.92 46.12
C GLN A 231 -36.42 33.42 47.05
N SER A 232 -36.20 34.74 47.08
CA SER A 232 -35.27 35.37 48.03
C SER A 232 -35.84 35.31 49.45
N GLN A 233 -35.03 34.92 50.43
CA GLN A 233 -35.44 34.82 51.85
C GLN A 233 -35.48 36.18 52.58
N ASN A 234 -35.13 37.29 51.93
CA ASN A 234 -35.20 38.60 52.57
C ASN A 234 -36.65 39.12 52.65
N GLN A 235 -37.14 39.20 53.88
CA GLN A 235 -38.44 39.78 54.24
C GLN A 235 -38.47 41.26 53.85
N GLU A 236 -39.26 41.58 52.82
CA GLU A 236 -40.15 42.77 52.72
C GLU A 236 -40.69 42.99 51.30
N VAL A 237 -40.11 42.35 50.28
CA VAL A 237 -40.70 42.25 48.94
C VAL A 237 -40.41 40.85 48.38
N GLY A 238 -41.46 40.05 48.17
CA GLY A 238 -41.34 38.69 47.61
C GLY A 238 -40.97 38.71 46.13
N GLU A 239 -39.76 39.13 45.81
CA GLU A 239 -39.26 39.12 44.43
C GLU A 239 -39.02 37.68 43.97
N ILE A 240 -39.83 37.25 43.01
CA ILE A 240 -39.72 35.95 42.35
C ILE A 240 -38.72 36.11 41.20
N ARG A 241 -37.51 35.54 41.35
CA ARG A 241 -36.53 35.51 40.27
C ARG A 241 -36.70 34.23 39.45
N ARG A 242 -37.00 34.40 38.15
CA ARG A 242 -37.07 33.30 37.18
C ARG A 242 -35.71 33.11 36.54
N VAL A 243 -35.21 31.89 36.53
CA VAL A 243 -33.91 31.49 35.97
C VAL A 243 -34.08 30.20 35.18
N HIS A 244 -33.22 30.01 34.19
CA HIS A 244 -33.05 28.71 33.56
C HIS A 244 -32.29 27.80 34.54
N ALA A 245 -32.96 26.76 35.05
CA ALA A 245 -32.39 25.80 35.99
C ALA A 245 -31.35 24.88 35.34
#